data_AF-X1ENM0-F1
#
_entry.id   AF-X1ENM0-F1
#
_cell.length_a   1.000
_cell.length_b   1.000
_cell.length_c   1.000
_cell.angle_alpha   90.00
_cell.angle_beta   90.00
_cell.angle_gamma   90.00
#
_symmetry.space_group_name_H-M   'P 1'
#
loop_
_entity.id
_entity.type
_entity.pdbx_description
1 polymer ?
#
loop_
_entity_poly.entity_id
_entity_poly.type
_entity_poly.pdbx_seq_one_letter_code
_entity_poly.pdbx_strand_id
1 'polypeptide(L)'
;MGKSSGVALAIISLLIGAGGLGIGVYCYLTFGERITELEGELEDRSIKGTWYAELLEDWKPTLTNTNETIPDLTISFQVKEGESVYFLFISRAIIYKYSVESYLRFTFSIDGIILHAPYTIAGGRNIDETWLYFPVALQYSTDTLAAGNHTVSVIVLQSYGSNFIRHSTFLVQTYIP
;
A
#
# COMPACT_ATOMS: atom_id res chain seq x y z
N MET A 1 30.83 -25.71 -61.01
CA MET A 1 31.25 -25.42 -59.61
C MET A 1 30.01 -24.93 -58.84
N GLY A 2 29.73 -25.51 -57.66
CA GLY A 2 28.65 -25.05 -56.76
C GLY A 2 27.70 -26.15 -56.27
N LYS A 3 28.10 -26.95 -55.26
CA LYS A 3 27.20 -27.90 -54.56
C LYS A 3 27.43 -28.05 -53.03
N SER A 4 28.33 -27.29 -52.40
CA SER A 4 28.68 -27.47 -50.96
C SER A 4 28.04 -26.47 -49.97
N SER A 5 27.36 -25.43 -50.45
CA SER A 5 26.88 -24.32 -49.58
C SER A 5 25.71 -24.71 -48.66
N GLY A 6 24.74 -25.50 -49.15
CA GLY A 6 23.53 -25.84 -48.38
C GLY A 6 23.74 -26.85 -47.24
N VAL A 7 24.71 -27.77 -47.39
CA VAL A 7 24.99 -28.80 -46.37
C VAL A 7 25.68 -28.18 -45.15
N ALA A 8 26.61 -27.24 -45.35
CA ALA A 8 27.27 -26.55 -44.25
C ALA A 8 26.29 -25.71 -43.43
N LEU A 9 25.36 -25.00 -44.09
CA LEU A 9 24.29 -24.25 -43.44
C LEU A 9 23.33 -25.17 -42.65
N ALA A 10 22.97 -26.33 -43.20
CA ALA A 10 22.12 -27.29 -42.49
C ALA A 10 22.78 -27.85 -41.22
N ILE A 11 24.09 -28.13 -41.25
CA ILE A 11 24.85 -28.61 -40.09
C ILE A 11 24.92 -27.54 -39.00
N ILE A 12 25.18 -26.27 -39.36
CA ILE A 12 25.20 -25.15 -38.41
C ILE A 12 23.82 -24.98 -37.77
N SER A 13 22.74 -24.99 -38.55
CA SER A 13 21.37 -24.91 -38.04
C SER A 13 21.01 -26.06 -37.10
N LEU A 14 21.47 -27.28 -37.41
CA LEU A 14 21.29 -28.44 -36.54
C LEU A 14 22.01 -28.28 -35.20
N LEU A 15 23.25 -27.78 -35.22
CA LEU A 15 24.04 -27.53 -34.00
C LEU A 15 23.42 -26.42 -33.14
N ILE A 16 22.88 -25.37 -33.75
CA ILE A 16 22.15 -24.32 -33.03
C ILE A 16 20.86 -24.88 -32.42
N GLY A 17 20.11 -25.68 -33.18
CA GLY A 17 18.88 -26.32 -32.69
C GLY A 17 19.14 -27.29 -31.53
N ALA A 18 20.14 -28.16 -31.67
CA ALA A 18 20.54 -29.11 -30.64
C ALA A 18 21.15 -28.41 -29.41
N GLY A 19 21.94 -27.35 -29.62
CA GLY A 19 22.48 -26.51 -28.55
C GLY A 19 21.40 -25.78 -27.79
N GLY A 20 20.40 -25.23 -28.48
CA GLY A 20 19.23 -24.59 -27.87
C GLY A 20 18.39 -25.56 -27.03
N LEU A 21 18.16 -26.78 -27.53
CA LEU A 21 17.50 -27.84 -26.77
C LEU A 21 18.32 -28.27 -25.54
N GLY A 22 19.64 -28.42 -25.68
CA GLY A 22 20.53 -28.78 -24.58
C GLY A 22 20.55 -27.73 -23.46
N ILE A 23 20.63 -26.44 -23.83
CA ILE A 23 20.51 -25.33 -22.88
C ILE A 23 19.13 -25.33 -22.23
N GLY A 24 18.06 -25.55 -23.00
CA GLY A 24 16.70 -25.62 -22.47
C GLY A 24 16.52 -26.73 -21.42
N VAL A 25 17.01 -27.94 -21.70
CA VAL A 25 16.96 -29.06 -20.75
C VAL A 25 17.84 -28.80 -19.53
N TYR A 26 19.04 -28.27 -19.72
CA TYR A 26 19.93 -27.92 -18.60
C TYR A 26 19.28 -26.87 -17.68
N CYS A 27 18.67 -25.83 -18.27
CA CYS A 27 17.94 -24.83 -17.51
C CYS A 27 16.75 -25.43 -16.77
N TYR A 28 15.96 -26.29 -17.42
CA TYR A 28 14.82 -26.95 -16.77
C TYR A 28 15.24 -27.83 -15.60
N LEU A 29 16.30 -28.63 -15.74
CA LEU A 29 16.77 -29.51 -14.67
C LEU A 29 17.45 -28.74 -13.53
N THR A 30 18.16 -27.66 -13.85
CA THR A 30 18.92 -26.89 -12.84
C THR A 30 18.03 -25.90 -12.09
N PHE A 31 17.02 -25.33 -12.76
CA PHE A 31 16.19 -24.27 -12.20
C PHE A 31 14.73 -24.69 -11.96
N GLY A 32 14.26 -25.81 -12.50
CA GLY A 32 12.88 -26.27 -12.33
C GLY A 32 12.51 -26.53 -10.88
N GLU A 33 13.34 -27.29 -10.15
CA GLU A 33 13.13 -27.55 -8.72
C GLU A 33 13.16 -26.25 -7.90
N ARG A 34 14.06 -25.33 -8.25
CA ARG A 34 14.21 -24.05 -7.57
C ARG A 34 13.06 -23.09 -7.83
N ILE A 35 12.43 -23.15 -9.01
CA ILE A 35 11.22 -22.38 -9.32
C ILE A 35 10.06 -22.89 -8.48
N THR A 36 9.86 -24.22 -8.40
CA THR A 36 8.78 -24.80 -7.59
C THR A 36 8.97 -24.56 -6.09
N GLU A 37 10.21 -24.61 -5.59
CA GLU A 37 10.54 -24.25 -4.21
C GLU A 37 10.23 -22.78 -3.91
N LEU A 38 10.64 -21.87 -4.80
CA LEU A 38 10.35 -20.44 -4.68
C LEU A 38 8.84 -20.15 -4.78
N GLU A 39 8.10 -20.85 -5.64
CA GLU A 39 6.65 -20.72 -5.73
C GLU A 39 5.97 -21.12 -4.41
N GLY A 40 6.42 -22.21 -3.77
CA GLY A 40 5.93 -22.61 -2.44
C GLY A 40 6.26 -21.59 -1.35
N GLU A 41 7.49 -21.08 -1.30
CA GLU A 41 7.90 -20.06 -0.32
C GLU A 41 7.15 -18.72 -0.52
N LEU A 42 6.81 -18.37 -1.77
CA LEU A 42 6.05 -17.16 -2.09
C LEU A 42 4.56 -17.31 -1.77
N GLU A 43 3.99 -18.52 -1.88
CA GLU A 43 2.64 -18.77 -1.40
C GLU A 43 2.55 -18.59 0.12
N ASP A 44 3.59 -18.97 0.86
CA ASP A 44 3.68 -18.75 2.30
C ASP A 44 3.87 -17.26 2.65
N ARG A 45 4.58 -16.46 1.83
CA ARG A 45 4.78 -15.01 2.02
C ARG A 45 3.97 -14.14 1.06
N SER A 46 2.65 -14.32 1.07
CA SER A 46 1.74 -13.62 0.15
C SER A 46 0.73 -12.71 0.86
N ILE A 47 0.28 -11.69 0.13
CA ILE A 47 -0.89 -10.89 0.48
C ILE A 47 -2.11 -11.82 0.46
N LYS A 48 -2.83 -11.88 1.59
CA LYS A 48 -3.99 -12.76 1.77
C LYS A 48 -5.31 -12.04 1.55
N GLY A 49 -5.36 -10.76 1.89
CA GLY A 49 -6.55 -9.92 1.75
C GLY A 49 -6.19 -8.49 1.38
N THR A 50 -7.06 -7.82 0.63
CA THR A 50 -6.93 -6.40 0.31
C THR A 50 -8.31 -5.76 0.26
N TRP A 51 -8.46 -4.66 0.97
CA TRP A 51 -9.69 -3.86 1.04
C TRP A 51 -9.32 -2.40 0.85
N TYR A 52 -10.22 -1.62 0.26
CA TYR A 52 -10.01 -0.19 0.08
C TYR A 52 -11.30 0.58 0.28
N ALA A 53 -11.14 1.86 0.61
CA ALA A 53 -12.20 2.84 0.74
C ALA A 53 -11.70 4.19 0.23
N GLU A 54 -12.62 5.00 -0.29
CA GLU A 54 -12.29 6.28 -0.91
C GLU A 54 -13.27 7.35 -0.47
N LEU A 55 -12.74 8.56 -0.30
CA LEU A 55 -13.52 9.78 -0.13
C LEU A 55 -13.11 10.75 -1.23
N LEU A 56 -13.92 10.79 -2.28
CA LEU A 56 -13.65 11.58 -3.49
C LEU A 56 -14.15 13.03 -3.40
N GLU A 57 -15.03 13.32 -2.44
CA GLU A 57 -15.50 14.68 -2.20
C GLU A 57 -14.62 15.41 -1.19
N ASP A 58 -14.69 16.74 -1.22
CA ASP A 58 -14.08 17.56 -0.17
C ASP A 58 -14.85 17.37 1.12
N TRP A 59 -14.13 17.06 2.18
CA TRP A 59 -14.72 16.98 3.50
C TRP A 59 -13.99 17.87 4.49
N LYS A 60 -14.78 18.49 5.35
CA LYS A 60 -14.34 19.44 6.35
C LYS A 60 -14.67 18.86 7.73
N PRO A 61 -13.68 18.66 8.61
CA PRO A 61 -13.97 18.27 9.99
C PRO A 61 -14.78 19.39 10.67
N THR A 62 -15.73 19.01 11.51
CA THR A 62 -16.73 19.95 12.06
C THR A 62 -16.35 20.50 13.44
N LEU A 63 -15.53 19.77 14.19
CA LEU A 63 -15.15 20.04 15.58
C LEU A 63 -13.68 20.39 15.67
N THR A 64 -13.35 21.42 16.45
CA THR A 64 -11.94 21.78 16.71
C THR A 64 -11.43 21.04 17.93
N ASN A 65 -10.14 20.68 17.92
CA ASN A 65 -9.45 19.98 19.00
C ASN A 65 -10.14 18.68 19.46
N THR A 66 -10.88 18.05 18.54
CA THR A 66 -11.61 16.80 18.78
C THR A 66 -11.25 15.83 17.66
N ASN A 67 -11.13 14.55 18.01
CA ASN A 67 -10.91 13.49 17.04
C ASN A 67 -12.24 13.20 16.32
N GLU A 68 -12.25 13.28 15.01
CA GLU A 68 -13.37 12.92 14.14
C GLU A 68 -12.97 11.83 13.18
N THR A 69 -13.86 10.86 12.95
CA THR A 69 -13.68 9.87 11.89
C THR A 69 -13.93 10.53 10.54
N ILE A 70 -13.01 10.34 9.59
CA ILE A 70 -13.21 10.78 8.21
C ILE A 70 -14.34 9.91 7.61
N PRO A 71 -15.41 10.51 7.06
CA PRO A 71 -16.53 9.76 6.50
C PRO A 71 -16.07 8.84 5.37
N ASP A 72 -16.78 7.73 5.21
CA ASP A 72 -16.55 6.71 4.17
C ASP A 72 -15.16 6.05 4.18
N LEU A 73 -14.28 6.39 5.12
CA LEU A 73 -12.95 5.78 5.30
C LEU A 73 -12.91 4.84 6.51
N THR A 74 -13.91 3.97 6.60
CA THR A 74 -13.95 2.86 7.57
C THR A 74 -14.01 1.54 6.82
N ILE A 75 -13.05 0.66 7.07
CA ILE A 75 -12.91 -0.64 6.43
C ILE A 75 -13.11 -1.74 7.47
N SER A 76 -14.00 -2.68 7.17
CA SER A 76 -14.12 -3.95 7.90
C SER A 76 -13.29 -5.01 7.18
N PHE A 77 -12.45 -5.73 7.91
CA PHE A 77 -11.53 -6.74 7.36
C PHE A 77 -11.40 -7.93 8.31
N GLN A 78 -10.86 -9.04 7.81
CA GLN A 78 -10.65 -10.26 8.58
C GLN A 78 -9.15 -10.58 8.64
N VAL A 79 -8.67 -10.93 9.84
CA VAL A 79 -7.31 -11.40 10.11
C VAL A 79 -7.36 -12.88 10.45
N LYS A 80 -6.54 -13.70 9.79
CA LYS A 80 -6.36 -15.12 10.15
C LYS A 80 -5.15 -15.32 11.06
N GLU A 81 -5.07 -16.48 11.68
CA GLU A 81 -3.92 -16.85 12.51
C GLU A 81 -2.62 -16.81 11.69
N GLY A 82 -1.60 -16.14 12.23
CA GLY A 82 -0.31 -15.95 11.56
C GLY A 82 -0.25 -14.80 10.55
N GLU A 83 -1.36 -14.11 10.28
CA GLU A 83 -1.37 -12.93 9.41
C GLU A 83 -0.96 -11.66 10.17
N SER A 84 -0.19 -10.80 9.49
CA SER A 84 0.04 -9.40 9.82
C SER A 84 -0.84 -8.50 8.96
N VAL A 85 -0.98 -7.24 9.37
CA VAL A 85 -1.84 -6.26 8.70
C VAL A 85 -1.05 -5.01 8.38
N TYR A 86 -1.30 -4.44 7.21
CA TYR A 86 -0.76 -3.18 6.73
C TYR A 86 -1.89 -2.23 6.36
N PHE A 87 -1.75 -0.98 6.79
CA PHE A 87 -2.65 0.13 6.52
C PHE A 87 -1.91 1.22 5.77
N LEU A 88 -2.53 1.75 4.72
CA LEU A 88 -2.02 2.89 3.95
C LEU A 88 -3.16 3.88 3.72
N PHE A 89 -2.99 5.08 4.26
CA PHE A 89 -3.87 6.21 3.98
C PHE A 89 -3.09 7.27 3.20
N ILE A 90 -3.68 7.73 2.10
CA ILE A 90 -3.16 8.80 1.26
C ILE A 90 -4.26 9.84 1.08
N SER A 91 -3.91 11.12 1.20
CA SER A 91 -4.87 12.21 1.03
C SER A 91 -4.18 13.53 0.69
N ARG A 92 -4.97 14.55 0.37
CA ARG A 92 -4.52 15.94 0.32
C ARG A 92 -5.20 16.75 1.42
N ALA A 93 -4.42 17.25 2.35
CA ALA A 93 -4.87 18.22 3.34
C ALA A 93 -4.76 19.63 2.78
N ILE A 94 -5.76 20.45 3.05
CA ILE A 94 -5.75 21.86 2.69
C ILE A 94 -5.93 22.67 3.96
N ILE A 95 -4.89 23.44 4.27
CA ILE A 95 -4.75 24.16 5.54
C ILE A 95 -5.00 25.63 5.29
N TYR A 96 -5.98 26.18 6.01
CA TYR A 96 -6.33 27.59 5.96
C TYR A 96 -5.61 28.35 7.07
N LYS A 97 -4.94 29.46 6.71
CA LYS A 97 -4.26 30.33 7.67
C LYS A 97 -5.24 31.36 8.24
N TYR A 98 -5.52 31.24 9.54
CA TYR A 98 -6.16 32.33 10.30
C TYR A 98 -5.66 32.45 11.75
N SER A 99 -4.93 31.45 12.24
CA SER A 99 -4.40 31.39 13.60
C SER A 99 -2.87 31.26 13.59
N VAL A 100 -2.27 31.42 14.77
CA VAL A 100 -0.83 31.19 15.00
C VAL A 100 -0.41 29.76 14.62
N GLU A 101 -1.34 28.82 14.71
CA GLU A 101 -1.12 27.40 14.44
C GLU A 101 -2.37 26.79 13.77
N SER A 102 -2.20 26.29 12.55
CA SER A 102 -3.26 25.62 11.79
C SER A 102 -2.73 24.30 11.25
N TYR A 103 -3.35 23.19 11.67
CA TYR A 103 -2.97 21.85 11.23
C TYR A 103 -4.14 20.87 11.22
N LEU A 104 -3.92 19.76 10.51
CA LEU A 104 -4.67 18.52 10.59
C LEU A 104 -3.72 17.41 11.03
N ARG A 105 -4.06 16.67 12.08
CA ARG A 105 -3.35 15.48 12.54
C ARG A 105 -4.16 14.25 12.19
N PHE A 106 -3.55 13.29 11.52
CA PHE A 106 -4.18 12.05 11.07
C PHE A 106 -3.62 10.86 11.84
N THR A 107 -4.49 9.94 12.25
CA THR A 107 -4.11 8.66 12.85
C THR A 107 -5.15 7.59 12.51
N PHE A 108 -4.96 6.35 12.98
CA PHE A 108 -5.91 5.27 12.81
C PHE A 108 -6.69 5.00 14.10
N SER A 109 -7.90 4.48 13.96
CA SER A 109 -8.66 3.86 15.04
C SER A 109 -8.94 2.41 14.65
N ILE A 110 -8.55 1.46 15.49
CA ILE A 110 -8.80 0.02 15.27
C ILE A 110 -9.81 -0.42 16.33
N ASP A 111 -10.95 -0.96 15.89
CA ASP A 111 -12.05 -1.40 16.76
C ASP A 111 -12.50 -0.32 17.78
N GLY A 112 -12.48 0.94 17.33
CA GLY A 112 -12.83 2.10 18.14
C GLY A 112 -11.70 2.65 19.03
N ILE A 113 -10.54 2.00 19.06
CA ILE A 113 -9.37 2.45 19.83
C ILE A 113 -8.48 3.31 18.93
N ILE A 114 -8.41 4.61 19.26
CA ILE A 114 -7.55 5.56 18.56
C ILE A 114 -6.09 5.29 18.91
N LEU A 115 -5.25 5.10 17.89
CA LEU A 115 -3.82 4.93 18.07
C LEU A 115 -3.17 6.27 18.45
N HIS A 116 -2.23 6.23 19.38
CA HIS A 116 -1.39 7.39 19.70
C HIS A 116 -0.18 7.50 18.78
N ALA A 117 0.23 6.39 18.14
CA ALA A 117 1.24 6.32 17.10
C ALA A 117 0.95 5.12 16.18
N PRO A 118 1.24 5.19 14.88
CA PRO A 118 1.78 6.36 14.17
C PRO A 118 0.72 7.44 13.92
N TYR A 119 1.17 8.67 13.71
CA TYR A 119 0.34 9.78 13.23
C TYR A 119 1.16 10.64 12.27
N THR A 120 0.47 11.44 11.45
CA THR A 120 1.09 12.44 10.59
C THR A 120 0.36 13.78 10.72
N ILE A 121 1.06 14.88 10.44
CA ILE A 121 0.53 16.23 10.59
C ILE A 121 0.72 16.98 9.28
N ALA A 122 -0.35 17.62 8.80
CA ALA A 122 -0.31 18.59 7.72
C ALA A 122 -0.57 19.99 8.29
N GLY A 123 0.29 20.95 7.98
CA GLY A 123 0.23 22.30 8.52
C GLY A 123 1.28 22.58 9.59
N GLY A 124 1.10 23.65 10.34
CA GLY A 124 2.10 24.11 11.30
C GLY A 124 1.84 25.54 11.80
N ARG A 125 2.89 26.14 12.34
CA ARG A 125 2.87 27.50 12.89
C ARG A 125 3.30 28.51 11.85
N ASN A 126 2.74 29.72 11.93
CA ASN A 126 3.14 30.87 11.11
C ASN A 126 3.18 30.57 9.60
N ILE A 127 2.24 29.76 9.11
CA ILE A 127 2.05 29.55 7.67
C ILE A 127 1.82 30.92 7.03
N ASP A 128 2.53 31.32 5.98
CA ASP A 128 2.42 32.67 5.39
C ASP A 128 1.45 32.79 4.21
N GLU A 129 0.83 31.69 3.81
CA GLU A 129 -0.12 31.62 2.70
C GLU A 129 -1.55 31.31 3.17
N THR A 130 -2.55 31.84 2.46
CA THR A 130 -3.96 31.67 2.82
C THR A 130 -4.45 30.22 2.66
N TRP A 131 -3.95 29.49 1.66
CA TRP A 131 -4.29 28.10 1.40
C TRP A 131 -3.04 27.30 1.06
N LEU A 132 -2.68 26.38 1.95
CA LEU A 132 -1.58 25.45 1.70
C LEU A 132 -2.10 24.05 1.42
N TYR A 133 -1.50 23.40 0.43
CA TYR A 133 -1.83 22.03 0.02
C TYR A 133 -0.72 21.10 0.48
N PHE A 134 -1.05 20.17 1.36
CA PHE A 134 -0.11 19.18 1.88
C PHE A 134 -0.49 17.78 1.39
N PRO A 135 0.44 17.03 0.75
CA PRO A 135 0.25 15.60 0.59
C PRO A 135 0.33 14.93 1.96
N VAL A 136 -0.58 14.02 2.22
CA VAL A 136 -0.64 13.24 3.46
C VAL A 136 -0.46 11.78 3.09
N ALA A 137 0.50 11.12 3.75
CA ALA A 137 0.66 9.68 3.73
C ALA A 137 0.84 9.20 5.17
N LEU A 138 0.03 8.22 5.57
CA LEU A 138 0.13 7.55 6.86
C LEU A 138 0.15 6.05 6.63
N GLN A 139 1.15 5.39 7.21
CA GLN A 139 1.36 3.96 7.07
C GLN A 139 1.51 3.33 8.44
N TYR A 140 0.94 2.14 8.62
CA TYR A 140 1.10 1.36 9.83
C TYR A 140 1.06 -0.13 9.49
N SER A 141 1.96 -0.91 10.10
CA SER A 141 1.95 -2.37 10.02
C SER A 141 1.96 -2.93 11.43
N THR A 142 1.20 -3.99 11.66
CA THR A 142 1.16 -4.69 12.95
C THR A 142 0.85 -6.18 12.78
N ASP A 143 1.46 -6.99 13.64
CA ASP A 143 1.25 -8.42 13.82
C ASP A 143 0.50 -8.73 15.13
N THR A 144 0.05 -7.71 15.86
CA THR A 144 -0.53 -7.86 17.20
C THR A 144 -2.05 -8.07 17.19
N LEU A 145 -2.70 -8.02 16.02
CA LEU A 145 -4.14 -8.22 15.92
C LEU A 145 -4.45 -9.71 16.03
N ALA A 146 -5.39 -10.06 16.92
CA ALA A 146 -5.84 -11.43 17.06
C ALA A 146 -6.59 -11.89 15.79
N ALA A 147 -6.69 -13.20 15.56
CA ALA A 147 -7.52 -13.71 14.49
C ALA A 147 -8.99 -13.34 14.72
N GLY A 148 -9.66 -12.77 13.72
CA GLY A 148 -11.03 -12.27 13.85
C GLY A 148 -11.42 -11.22 12.83
N ASN A 149 -12.62 -10.67 13.01
CA ASN A 149 -13.10 -9.51 12.25
C ASN A 149 -12.72 -8.23 12.98
N HIS A 150 -12.16 -7.29 12.25
CA HIS A 150 -11.72 -6.00 12.73
C HIS A 150 -12.30 -4.88 11.89
N THR A 151 -12.31 -3.70 12.48
CA THR A 151 -12.67 -2.45 11.83
C THR A 151 -11.54 -1.46 12.00
N VAL A 152 -11.21 -0.75 10.94
CA VAL A 152 -10.24 0.34 11.00
C VAL A 152 -10.79 1.58 10.32
N SER A 153 -10.60 2.72 10.97
CA SER A 153 -11.03 4.03 10.48
C SER A 153 -9.87 5.00 10.49
N VAL A 154 -9.89 5.96 9.57
CA VAL A 154 -8.97 7.11 9.61
C VAL A 154 -9.58 8.20 10.48
N ILE A 155 -8.81 8.67 11.46
CA ILE A 155 -9.20 9.72 12.40
C ILE A 155 -8.41 10.98 12.08
N VAL A 156 -9.08 12.13 12.16
CA VAL A 156 -8.47 13.44 12.06
C VAL A 156 -8.72 14.27 13.32
N LEU A 157 -7.74 15.07 13.70
CA LEU A 157 -7.88 16.17 14.65
C LEU A 157 -7.50 17.46 13.95
N GLN A 158 -8.35 18.48 14.03
CA GLN A 158 -8.05 19.81 13.49
C GLN A 158 -7.79 20.83 14.61
N SER A 159 -6.83 21.72 14.41
CA SER A 159 -6.64 22.88 15.30
C SER A 159 -7.47 24.10 14.90
N TYR A 160 -7.95 24.14 13.64
CA TYR A 160 -8.69 25.27 13.10
C TYR A 160 -9.80 24.81 12.15
N GLY A 161 -11.01 25.38 12.33
CA GLY A 161 -12.24 24.93 11.69
C GLY A 161 -12.44 25.37 10.25
N SER A 162 -11.40 25.72 9.48
CA SER A 162 -11.50 25.92 8.02
C SER A 162 -10.54 25.04 7.22
N ASN A 163 -9.93 24.06 7.87
CA ASN A 163 -9.11 23.05 7.20
C ASN A 163 -10.03 21.99 6.57
N PHE A 164 -9.59 21.38 5.48
CA PHE A 164 -10.37 20.39 4.75
C PHE A 164 -9.46 19.35 4.12
N ILE A 165 -10.06 18.23 3.78
CA ILE A 165 -9.42 17.04 3.28
C ILE A 165 -10.04 16.78 1.91
N ARG A 166 -9.21 16.48 0.92
CA ARG A 166 -9.63 16.27 -0.46
C ARG A 166 -9.03 14.97 -0.97
N HIS A 167 -9.85 14.19 -1.67
CA HIS A 167 -9.46 13.00 -2.41
C HIS A 167 -8.58 12.06 -1.59
N SER A 168 -9.25 11.26 -0.77
CA SER A 168 -8.58 10.33 0.13
C SER A 168 -8.76 8.91 -0.33
N THR A 169 -7.71 8.12 -0.24
CA THR A 169 -7.73 6.67 -0.44
C THR A 169 -7.20 6.00 0.80
N PHE A 170 -7.89 4.97 1.26
CA PHE A 170 -7.49 4.15 2.38
C PHE A 170 -7.44 2.68 1.95
N LEU A 171 -6.33 2.01 2.25
CA LEU A 171 -6.05 0.63 1.89
C LEU A 171 -5.73 -0.16 3.16
N VAL A 172 -6.27 -1.37 3.24
CA VAL A 172 -5.95 -2.37 4.26
C VAL A 172 -5.51 -3.64 3.54
N GLN A 173 -4.40 -4.23 3.98
CA GLN A 173 -3.89 -5.49 3.45
C GLN A 173 -3.53 -6.44 4.59
N THR A 174 -3.88 -7.71 4.47
CA THR A 174 -3.35 -8.76 5.33
C THR A 174 -2.31 -9.57 4.56
N TYR A 175 -1.26 -10.01 5.24
CA TYR A 175 -0.16 -10.76 4.64
C TYR A 175 0.48 -11.68 5.67
N ILE A 176 1.14 -12.74 5.21
CA ILE A 176 2.02 -13.53 6.07
C ILE A 176 3.46 -13.03 5.82
N PRO A 177 4.19 -12.60 6.87
CA PRO A 177 5.54 -12.04 6.74
C PRO A 177 6.62 -13.06 6.32
#